data_AF-A0A1Q9RWZ5-F1
#
_entry.id   AF-A0A1Q9RWZ5-F1
#
_cell.length_a   1.000
_cell.length_b   1.000
_cell.length_c   1.000
_cell.angle_alpha   90.00
_cell.angle_beta   90.00
_cell.angle_gamma   90.00
#
_symmetry.space_group_name_H-M   'P 1'
#
loop_
_entity.id
_entity.type
_entity.pdbx_description
1 polymer ?
#
loop_
_entity_poly.entity_id
_entity_poly.type
_entity_poly.pdbx_seq_one_letter_code
_entity_poly.pdbx_strand_id
1 'polypeptide(L)'
;MIDEAVRCGYSKCRAELPPPGPQGGRRRSFCRDTRWPGGRTCAQMARAERDALDALGLDAGRATFQLDADRLREHVDALRGPVAELAAALELVRARLDEVEGGALAAVETANRGAAEAEAARVDAQQARERAERDARAAREQAAQAGEERAAAVEQAAAAARQALEATEALGAARQQAQEAVEGRDRTEERAREADRRAAEADQTARAATAGAERAAAEREAAQARSEEWRVETEGLRARLSEAREEAGRASAELVAGRDEGLRLGEEAAAAAAEQDRLQTELGVVEAARREAVQALATEREAGHRVEQELAAARERADAESALRARADAELERARRHGTDELRAMITSALRDAAPS
;
A
#
# COMPACT_ATOMS: atom_id res chain seq x y z
N MET A 1 143.95 47.07 -83.87
CA MET A 1 144.45 47.50 -85.21
C MET A 1 144.23 46.34 -86.16
N ILE A 2 143.09 46.33 -86.86
CA ILE A 2 142.92 45.46 -88.02
C ILE A 2 143.76 46.14 -89.09
N ASP A 3 144.91 45.57 -89.43
CA ASP A 3 145.72 46.05 -90.56
C ASP A 3 144.94 45.69 -91.83
N GLU A 4 143.95 46.53 -92.15
CA GLU A 4 143.03 46.35 -93.26
C GLU A 4 143.87 46.30 -94.54
N ALA A 5 143.91 45.12 -95.18
CA ALA A 5 144.73 44.87 -96.35
C ALA A 5 144.32 45.84 -97.47
N VAL A 6 145.12 46.90 -97.66
CA VAL A 6 144.83 47.95 -98.64
C VAL A 6 145.00 47.34 -100.03
N ARG A 7 143.92 47.33 -100.81
CA ARG A 7 143.91 46.79 -102.18
C ARG A 7 144.29 47.86 -103.19
N CYS A 8 144.82 47.43 -104.33
CA CYS A 8 145.11 48.32 -105.45
C CYS A 8 143.85 49.09 -105.90
N GLY A 9 143.96 50.42 -105.99
CA GLY A 9 142.87 51.32 -106.38
C GLY A 9 142.43 51.27 -107.85
N TYR A 10 142.94 50.34 -108.65
CA TYR A 10 142.37 50.05 -109.97
C TYR A 10 141.35 48.93 -109.81
N SER A 11 140.11 49.17 -110.22
CA SER A 11 138.96 48.29 -109.93
C SER A 11 139.18 46.83 -110.37
N LYS A 12 140.04 46.61 -111.39
CA LYS A 12 140.42 45.28 -111.91
C LYS A 12 141.73 44.68 -111.35
N CYS A 13 142.70 45.43 -110.81
CA CYS A 13 143.88 44.80 -110.16
C CYS A 13 143.45 44.22 -108.81
N ARG A 14 142.89 45.07 -107.94
CA ARG A 14 142.52 44.79 -106.53
C ARG A 14 143.51 43.95 -105.71
N ALA A 15 144.75 43.78 -106.18
CA ALA A 15 145.78 43.04 -105.47
C ALA A 15 146.06 43.70 -104.13
N GLU A 16 146.24 42.89 -103.10
CA GLU A 16 146.59 43.35 -101.76
C GLU A 16 148.01 43.93 -101.78
N LEU A 17 148.13 45.17 -101.34
CA LEU A 17 149.38 45.91 -101.37
C LEU A 17 150.18 45.56 -100.11
N PRO A 18 151.50 45.33 -100.24
CA PRO A 18 152.32 45.01 -99.09
C PRO A 18 152.23 46.13 -98.05
N PRO A 19 152.20 45.80 -96.75
CA PRO A 19 152.14 46.80 -95.70
C PRO A 19 153.33 47.75 -95.82
N PRO A 20 153.16 49.03 -95.42
CA PRO A 20 154.27 49.99 -95.46
C PRO A 20 155.43 49.43 -94.63
N GLY A 21 156.62 49.34 -95.25
CA GLY A 21 157.80 48.79 -94.59
C GLY A 21 158.18 49.57 -93.31
N PRO A 22 159.06 49.02 -92.45
CA PRO A 22 159.33 49.53 -91.10
C PRO A 22 159.83 50.99 -91.03
N GLN A 23 160.22 51.59 -92.16
CA GLN A 23 160.59 53.00 -92.29
C GLN A 23 159.40 53.95 -92.60
N GLY A 24 158.15 53.50 -92.49
CA GLY A 24 156.96 54.39 -92.45
C GLY A 24 156.63 55.13 -93.76
N GLY A 25 157.05 54.62 -94.92
CA GLY A 25 156.76 55.25 -96.22
C GLY A 25 155.25 55.32 -96.56
N ARG A 26 154.86 56.29 -97.41
CA ARG A 26 153.47 56.45 -97.90
C ARG A 26 152.91 55.11 -98.42
N ARG A 27 151.75 54.71 -97.90
CA ARG A 27 151.01 53.52 -98.38
C ARG A 27 150.83 53.64 -99.89
N ARG A 28 151.26 52.62 -100.63
CA ARG A 28 151.05 52.57 -102.08
C ARG A 28 149.53 52.49 -102.32
N SER A 29 149.03 53.24 -103.28
CA SER A 29 147.62 53.15 -103.70
C SER A 29 147.43 52.16 -104.85
N PHE A 30 148.52 51.76 -105.51
CA PHE A 30 148.50 50.91 -106.70
C PHE A 30 149.61 49.86 -106.67
N CYS A 31 149.33 48.67 -107.22
CA CYS A 31 150.24 47.53 -107.31
C CYS A 31 151.42 47.88 -108.27
N ARG A 32 152.68 47.74 -107.82
CA ARG A 32 153.88 48.13 -108.61
C ARG A 32 154.22 47.11 -109.68
N ASP A 33 153.99 45.82 -109.43
CA ASP A 33 154.58 44.74 -110.22
C ASP A 33 153.67 44.29 -111.38
N THR A 34 152.35 44.51 -111.25
CA THR A 34 151.40 44.21 -112.32
C THR A 34 151.58 45.17 -113.50
N ARG A 35 151.77 44.61 -114.70
CA ARG A 35 151.76 45.33 -115.98
C ARG A 35 150.56 44.87 -116.80
N TRP A 36 149.82 45.84 -117.32
CA TRP A 36 148.70 45.60 -118.25
C TRP A 36 149.18 45.67 -119.70
N PRO A 37 148.41 45.15 -120.68
CA PRO A 37 148.75 45.22 -122.10
C PRO A 37 149.24 46.61 -122.51
N GLY A 38 150.40 46.67 -123.16
CA GLY A 38 151.11 47.93 -123.49
C GLY A 38 151.99 48.49 -122.38
N GLY A 39 152.37 47.68 -121.38
CA GLY A 39 153.30 48.08 -120.31
C GLY A 39 152.71 49.05 -119.27
N ARG A 40 151.39 49.29 -119.30
CA ARG A 40 150.72 50.28 -118.44
C ARG A 40 150.63 49.83 -116.99
N THR A 41 150.76 50.78 -116.08
CA THR A 41 150.64 50.55 -114.62
C THR A 41 149.20 50.69 -114.14
N CYS A 42 148.87 50.10 -113.00
CA CYS A 42 147.52 50.17 -112.44
C CYS A 42 147.07 51.60 -112.12
N ALA A 43 148.00 52.50 -111.77
CA ALA A 43 147.69 53.91 -111.56
C ALA A 43 147.17 54.57 -112.85
N GLN A 44 147.79 54.26 -114.00
CA GLN A 44 147.38 54.78 -115.30
C GLN A 44 146.04 54.20 -115.74
N MET A 45 145.81 52.90 -115.51
CA MET A 45 144.53 52.26 -115.82
C MET A 45 143.39 52.80 -114.96
N ALA A 46 143.62 53.03 -113.67
CA ALA A 46 142.64 53.65 -112.76
C ALA A 46 142.35 55.11 -113.10
N ARG A 47 143.31 55.82 -113.72
CA ARG A 47 143.07 57.17 -114.22
C ARG A 47 142.20 57.13 -115.46
N ALA A 48 142.53 56.28 -116.44
CA ALA A 48 141.72 56.10 -117.64
C ALA A 48 140.30 55.62 -117.33
N GLU A 49 140.12 54.77 -116.31
CA GLU A 49 138.80 54.35 -115.83
C GLU A 49 137.99 55.53 -115.27
N ARG A 50 138.61 56.38 -114.44
CA ARG A 50 137.94 57.58 -113.92
C ARG A 50 137.61 58.57 -115.03
N ASP A 51 138.55 58.83 -115.92
CA ASP A 51 138.32 59.70 -117.08
C ASP A 51 137.20 59.15 -117.98
N ALA A 52 137.06 57.82 -118.10
CA ALA A 52 135.96 57.18 -118.82
C ALA A 52 134.61 57.30 -118.07
N LEU A 53 134.58 57.16 -116.74
CA LEU A 53 133.37 57.33 -115.93
C LEU A 53 132.88 58.79 -115.96
N ASP A 54 133.80 59.75 -115.95
CA ASP A 54 133.51 61.17 -116.10
C ASP A 54 132.98 61.49 -117.51
N ALA A 55 133.62 60.94 -118.55
CA ALA A 55 133.16 61.09 -119.93
C ALA A 55 131.77 60.48 -120.18
N LEU A 56 131.38 59.44 -119.41
CA LEU A 56 130.06 58.83 -119.46
C LEU A 56 129.00 59.61 -118.66
N GLY A 57 129.36 60.73 -118.01
CA GLY A 57 128.43 61.59 -117.28
C GLY A 57 127.85 60.96 -116.00
N LEU A 58 128.40 59.82 -115.57
CA LEU A 58 127.92 59.08 -114.40
C LEU A 58 128.31 59.74 -113.07
N ASP A 59 129.24 60.72 -113.08
CA ASP A 59 129.60 61.50 -111.89
C ASP A 59 128.74 62.78 -111.71
N ALA A 60 127.98 63.20 -112.73
CA ALA A 60 127.09 64.37 -112.68
C ALA A 60 125.73 64.07 -111.99
N GLY A 61 125.35 62.80 -111.84
CA GLY A 61 124.05 62.39 -111.27
C GLY A 61 123.94 62.55 -109.75
N ARG A 62 125.04 62.73 -109.02
CA ARG A 62 124.99 62.78 -107.55
C ARG A 62 124.30 64.04 -107.01
N ALA A 63 124.34 65.15 -107.75
CA ALA A 63 123.76 66.43 -107.33
C ALA A 63 122.24 66.54 -107.59
N THR A 64 121.73 65.99 -108.69
CA THR A 64 120.29 65.98 -109.00
C THR A 64 119.50 65.04 -108.08
N PHE A 65 120.02 63.84 -107.80
CA PHE A 65 119.42 62.94 -106.81
C PHE A 65 119.41 63.53 -105.39
N GLN A 66 120.39 64.38 -105.05
CA GLN A 66 120.39 65.09 -103.77
C GLN A 66 119.26 66.12 -103.68
N LEU A 67 119.03 66.92 -104.72
CA LEU A 67 117.95 67.91 -104.77
C LEU A 67 116.55 67.26 -104.70
N ASP A 68 116.33 66.16 -105.44
CA ASP A 68 115.06 65.43 -105.37
C ASP A 68 114.86 64.76 -104.01
N ALA A 69 115.93 64.25 -103.39
CA ALA A 69 115.89 63.71 -102.04
C ALA A 69 115.67 64.78 -100.96
N ASP A 70 116.17 66.00 -101.16
CA ASP A 70 115.93 67.15 -100.27
C ASP A 70 114.47 67.62 -100.38
N ARG A 71 113.93 67.74 -101.61
CA ARG A 71 112.51 68.07 -101.83
C ARG A 71 111.56 67.01 -101.29
N LEU A 72 111.89 65.73 -101.46
CA LEU A 72 111.11 64.63 -100.85
C LEU A 72 111.18 64.68 -99.33
N ARG A 73 112.36 64.96 -98.75
CA ARG A 73 112.50 65.15 -97.29
C ARG A 73 111.67 66.32 -96.79
N GLU A 74 111.68 67.45 -97.48
CA GLU A 74 110.84 68.62 -97.15
C GLU A 74 109.34 68.29 -97.20
N HIS A 75 108.88 67.56 -98.22
CA HIS A 75 107.49 67.11 -98.30
C HIS A 75 107.13 66.10 -97.21
N VAL A 76 108.03 65.17 -96.88
CA VAL A 76 107.83 64.20 -95.78
C VAL A 76 107.81 64.92 -94.43
N ASP A 77 108.69 65.89 -94.21
CA ASP A 77 108.74 66.70 -92.99
C ASP A 77 107.49 67.59 -92.86
N ALA A 78 107.00 68.16 -93.96
CA ALA A 78 105.76 68.92 -94.00
C ALA A 78 104.53 68.07 -93.66
N LEU A 79 104.53 66.77 -94.04
CA LEU A 79 103.44 65.83 -93.71
C LEU A 79 103.58 65.22 -92.31
N ARG A 80 104.80 65.18 -91.75
CA ARG A 80 105.07 64.55 -90.45
C ARG A 80 104.29 65.21 -89.31
N GLY A 81 104.19 66.54 -89.31
CA GLY A 81 103.39 67.29 -88.33
C GLY A 81 101.89 66.94 -88.40
N PRO A 82 101.22 67.14 -89.55
CA PRO A 82 99.82 66.78 -89.73
C PRO A 82 99.50 65.31 -89.43
N VAL A 83 100.39 64.37 -89.80
CA VAL A 83 100.19 62.94 -89.49
C VAL A 83 100.33 62.69 -87.98
N ALA A 84 101.25 63.34 -87.29
CA ALA A 84 101.39 63.23 -85.84
C ALA A 84 100.18 63.84 -85.10
N GLU A 85 99.66 64.98 -85.56
CA GLU A 85 98.44 65.59 -85.03
C GLU A 85 97.22 64.69 -85.24
N LEU A 86 97.08 64.10 -86.44
CA LEU A 86 96.01 63.14 -86.72
C LEU A 86 96.12 61.90 -85.84
N ALA A 87 97.33 61.35 -85.66
CA ALA A 87 97.55 60.20 -84.79
C ALA A 87 97.19 60.53 -83.34
N ALA A 88 97.59 61.69 -82.83
CA ALA A 88 97.21 62.16 -81.50
C ALA A 88 95.69 62.37 -81.35
N ALA A 89 95.03 62.91 -82.38
CA ALA A 89 93.58 63.07 -82.40
C ALA A 89 92.85 61.70 -82.40
N LEU A 90 93.34 60.73 -83.17
CA LEU A 90 92.78 59.37 -83.20
C LEU A 90 92.97 58.64 -81.87
N GLU A 91 94.12 58.79 -81.20
CA GLU A 91 94.33 58.24 -79.85
C GLU A 91 93.41 58.91 -78.82
N LEU A 92 93.17 60.22 -78.92
CA LEU A 92 92.21 60.90 -78.07
C LEU A 92 90.77 60.40 -78.30
N VAL A 93 90.38 60.22 -79.57
CA VAL A 93 89.06 59.65 -79.92
C VAL A 93 88.94 58.23 -79.40
N ARG A 94 89.98 57.41 -79.55
CA ARG A 94 90.02 56.05 -79.00
C ARG A 94 89.87 56.04 -77.48
N ALA A 95 90.65 56.84 -76.77
CA ALA A 95 90.55 56.97 -75.32
C ALA A 95 89.14 57.40 -74.89
N ARG A 96 88.51 58.32 -75.63
CA ARG A 96 87.13 58.74 -75.37
C ARG A 96 86.11 57.64 -75.65
N LEU A 97 86.30 56.84 -76.69
CA LEU A 97 85.46 55.69 -76.98
C LEU A 97 85.58 54.63 -75.90
N ASP A 98 86.81 54.32 -75.44
CA ASP A 98 87.06 53.37 -74.35
C ASP A 98 86.39 53.84 -73.04
N GLU A 99 86.44 55.15 -72.74
CA GLU A 99 85.76 55.73 -71.58
C GLU A 99 84.23 55.64 -71.69
N VAL A 100 83.66 55.93 -72.88
CA VAL A 100 82.21 55.84 -73.13
C VAL A 100 81.75 54.39 -73.09
N GLU A 101 82.51 53.46 -73.66
CA GLU A 101 82.23 52.02 -73.61
C GLU A 101 82.27 51.51 -72.16
N GLY A 102 83.33 51.84 -71.41
CA GLY A 102 83.44 51.49 -69.99
C GLY A 102 82.29 52.06 -69.15
N GLY A 103 81.93 53.32 -69.38
CA GLY A 103 80.78 53.96 -68.71
C GLY A 103 79.44 53.32 -69.07
N ALA A 104 79.24 52.97 -70.34
CA ALA A 104 78.02 52.29 -70.80
C ALA A 104 77.91 50.87 -70.23
N LEU A 105 79.01 50.10 -70.21
CA LEU A 105 79.04 48.77 -69.60
C LEU A 105 78.77 48.83 -68.09
N ALA A 106 79.39 49.77 -67.37
CA ALA A 106 79.13 49.97 -65.94
C ALA A 106 77.68 50.39 -65.66
N ALA A 107 77.08 51.22 -66.51
CA ALA A 107 75.67 51.61 -66.41
C ALA A 107 74.74 50.41 -66.64
N VAL A 108 75.02 49.58 -67.65
CA VAL A 108 74.27 48.35 -67.94
C VAL A 108 74.41 47.34 -66.80
N GLU A 109 75.60 47.15 -66.25
CA GLU A 109 75.82 46.26 -65.11
C GLU A 109 75.02 46.73 -63.89
N THR A 110 75.05 48.03 -63.60
CA THR A 110 74.28 48.63 -62.50
C THR A 110 72.77 48.47 -62.72
N ALA A 111 72.30 48.70 -63.94
CA ALA A 111 70.88 48.52 -64.29
C ALA A 111 70.45 47.06 -64.18
N ASN A 112 71.28 46.12 -64.65
CA ASN A 112 71.01 44.68 -64.55
C ASN A 112 70.99 44.20 -63.10
N ARG A 113 71.92 44.69 -62.26
CA ARG A 113 71.94 44.39 -60.83
C ARG A 113 70.69 44.91 -60.13
N GLY A 114 70.32 46.17 -60.39
CA GLY A 114 69.09 46.76 -59.85
C GLY A 114 67.82 46.02 -60.31
N ALA A 115 67.76 45.60 -61.57
CA ALA A 115 66.64 44.80 -62.09
C ALA A 115 66.56 43.42 -61.43
N ALA A 116 67.70 42.75 -61.24
CA ALA A 116 67.76 41.46 -60.55
C ALA A 116 67.34 41.57 -59.08
N GLU A 117 67.79 42.60 -58.36
CA GLU A 117 67.40 42.87 -56.98
C GLU A 117 65.90 43.20 -56.85
N ALA A 118 65.36 44.01 -57.77
CA ALA A 118 63.93 44.34 -57.80
C ALA A 118 63.07 43.11 -58.10
N GLU A 119 63.51 42.24 -59.01
CA GLU A 119 62.81 40.98 -59.30
C GLU A 119 62.87 40.02 -58.12
N ALA A 120 64.02 39.88 -57.45
CA ALA A 120 64.15 39.07 -56.25
C ALA A 120 63.20 39.57 -55.14
N ALA A 121 63.16 40.88 -54.90
CA ALA A 121 62.25 41.48 -53.92
C ALA A 121 60.77 41.26 -54.29
N ARG A 122 60.43 41.31 -55.59
CA ARG A 122 59.07 41.02 -56.07
C ARG A 122 58.68 39.56 -55.81
N VAL A 123 59.56 38.62 -56.13
CA VAL A 123 59.35 37.18 -55.90
C VAL A 123 59.17 36.90 -54.41
N ASP A 124 60.03 37.47 -53.55
CA ASP A 124 59.94 37.30 -52.10
C ASP A 124 58.62 37.86 -51.54
N ALA A 125 58.20 39.04 -52.00
CA ALA A 125 56.92 39.63 -51.62
C ALA A 125 55.73 38.77 -52.07
N GLN A 126 55.79 38.21 -53.28
CA GLN A 126 54.75 37.30 -53.78
C GLN A 126 54.70 36.02 -52.93
N GLN A 127 55.85 35.40 -52.63
CA GLN A 127 55.89 34.21 -51.78
C GLN A 127 55.42 34.49 -50.35
N ALA A 128 55.72 35.66 -49.79
CA ALA A 128 55.24 36.07 -48.48
C ALA A 128 53.71 36.24 -48.49
N ARG A 129 53.16 36.86 -49.55
CA ARG A 129 51.71 36.99 -49.74
C ARG A 129 51.04 35.62 -49.87
N GLU A 130 51.56 34.72 -50.69
CA GLU A 130 51.00 33.38 -50.87
C GLU A 130 51.03 32.56 -49.56
N ARG A 131 52.08 32.71 -48.75
CA ARG A 131 52.16 32.09 -47.41
C ARG A 131 51.09 32.67 -46.49
N ALA A 132 50.98 34.00 -46.40
CA ALA A 132 49.96 34.67 -45.60
C ALA A 132 48.53 34.28 -46.03
N GLU A 133 48.27 34.14 -47.33
CA GLU A 133 46.96 33.69 -47.84
C GLU A 133 46.68 32.23 -47.46
N ARG A 134 47.68 31.33 -47.51
CA ARG A 134 47.55 29.94 -47.06
C ARG A 134 47.29 29.85 -45.57
N ASP A 135 48.05 30.58 -44.76
CA ASP A 135 47.90 30.60 -43.30
C ASP A 135 46.53 31.17 -42.90
N ALA A 136 46.07 32.22 -43.59
CA ALA A 136 44.74 32.79 -43.37
C ALA A 136 43.61 31.81 -43.73
N ARG A 137 43.76 31.02 -44.80
CA ARG A 137 42.79 29.96 -45.15
C ARG A 137 42.78 28.85 -44.10
N ALA A 138 43.96 28.35 -43.73
CA ALA A 138 44.08 27.32 -42.69
C ALA A 138 43.49 27.78 -41.35
N ALA A 139 43.75 29.03 -40.94
CA ALA A 139 43.18 29.59 -39.72
C ALA A 139 41.64 29.71 -39.78
N ARG A 140 41.07 30.06 -40.94
CA ARG A 140 39.61 30.11 -41.13
C ARG A 140 38.99 28.72 -41.09
N GLU A 141 39.62 27.73 -41.72
CA GLU A 141 39.16 26.34 -41.69
C GLU A 141 39.21 25.77 -40.27
N GLN A 142 40.29 26.01 -39.52
CA GLN A 142 40.40 25.62 -38.11
C GLN A 142 39.35 26.31 -37.24
N ALA A 143 39.10 27.61 -37.45
CA ALA A 143 38.07 28.34 -36.72
C ALA A 143 36.65 27.82 -37.04
N ALA A 144 36.39 27.46 -38.29
CA ALA A 144 35.13 26.85 -38.70
C ALA A 144 34.93 25.47 -38.05
N GLN A 145 35.96 24.61 -38.11
CA GLN A 145 35.95 23.30 -37.46
C GLN A 145 35.74 23.41 -35.94
N ALA A 146 36.48 24.30 -35.27
CA ALA A 146 36.30 24.54 -33.83
C ALA A 146 34.88 25.08 -33.51
N GLY A 147 34.30 25.88 -34.41
CA GLY A 147 32.92 26.33 -34.31
C GLY A 147 31.90 25.19 -34.43
N GLU A 148 32.08 24.29 -35.40
CA GLU A 148 31.26 23.09 -35.59
C GLU A 148 31.38 22.12 -34.42
N GLU A 149 32.59 21.84 -33.95
CA GLU A 149 32.84 20.99 -32.78
C GLU A 149 32.19 21.57 -31.52
N ARG A 150 32.30 22.89 -31.30
CA ARG A 150 31.64 23.57 -30.19
C ARG A 150 30.12 23.48 -30.30
N ALA A 151 29.55 23.69 -31.49
CA ALA A 151 28.12 23.58 -31.70
C ALA A 151 27.63 22.13 -31.45
N ALA A 152 28.35 21.14 -31.96
CA ALA A 152 28.06 19.72 -31.72
C ALA A 152 28.14 19.36 -30.23
N ALA A 153 29.15 19.86 -29.51
CA ALA A 153 29.29 19.65 -28.07
C ALA A 153 28.13 20.29 -27.28
N VAL A 154 27.68 21.49 -27.66
CA VAL A 154 26.53 22.15 -27.05
C VAL A 154 25.24 21.37 -27.31
N GLU A 155 25.01 20.89 -28.53
CA GLU A 155 23.85 20.05 -28.87
C GLU A 155 23.84 18.73 -28.09
N GLN A 156 25.00 18.06 -27.98
CA GLN A 156 25.15 16.85 -27.18
C GLN A 156 24.87 17.11 -25.70
N ALA A 157 25.40 18.20 -25.14
CA ALA A 157 25.15 18.59 -23.76
C ALA A 157 23.66 18.91 -23.52
N ALA A 158 23.01 19.61 -24.46
CA ALA A 158 21.58 19.91 -24.38
C ALA A 158 20.72 18.65 -24.49
N ALA A 159 21.07 17.71 -25.36
CA ALA A 159 20.40 16.41 -25.46
C ALA A 159 20.55 15.59 -24.18
N ALA A 160 21.75 15.52 -23.62
CA ALA A 160 22.00 14.84 -22.35
C ALA A 160 21.22 15.48 -21.18
N ALA A 161 21.13 16.81 -21.14
CA ALA A 161 20.33 17.52 -20.15
C ALA A 161 18.84 17.20 -20.27
N ARG A 162 18.28 17.16 -21.48
CA ARG A 162 16.88 16.74 -21.72
C ARG A 162 16.64 15.30 -21.26
N GLN A 163 17.52 14.37 -21.63
CA GLN A 163 17.41 12.97 -21.20
C GLN A 163 17.48 12.83 -19.68
N ALA A 164 18.33 13.62 -19.00
CA ALA A 164 18.40 13.62 -17.54
C ALA A 164 17.08 14.12 -16.91
N LEU A 165 16.48 15.19 -17.44
CA LEU A 165 15.20 15.70 -16.98
C LEU A 165 14.07 14.67 -17.20
N GLU A 166 13.97 14.09 -18.39
CA GLU A 166 12.99 13.03 -18.71
C GLU A 166 13.15 11.82 -17.78
N ALA A 167 14.39 11.40 -17.49
CA ALA A 167 14.66 10.31 -16.55
C ALA A 167 14.24 10.67 -15.11
N THR A 168 14.45 11.91 -14.67
CA THR A 168 14.00 12.35 -13.34
C THR A 168 12.47 12.44 -13.24
N GLU A 169 11.79 12.88 -14.30
CA GLU A 169 10.34 12.90 -14.38
C GLU A 169 9.76 11.48 -14.37
N ALA A 170 10.35 10.58 -15.16
CA ALA A 170 9.97 9.15 -15.18
C ALA A 170 10.19 8.49 -13.82
N LEU A 171 11.29 8.80 -13.11
CA LEU A 171 11.53 8.33 -11.76
C LEU A 171 10.50 8.88 -10.76
N GLY A 172 10.12 10.15 -10.90
CA GLY A 172 9.06 10.78 -10.11
C GLY A 172 7.71 10.09 -10.31
N ALA A 173 7.32 9.86 -11.56
CA ALA A 173 6.09 9.13 -11.91
C ALA A 173 6.11 7.69 -11.38
N ALA A 174 7.24 6.98 -11.50
CA ALA A 174 7.39 5.63 -10.98
C ALA A 174 7.26 5.58 -9.44
N ARG A 175 7.81 6.57 -8.72
CA ARG A 175 7.66 6.69 -7.26
C ARG A 175 6.20 6.95 -6.86
N GLN A 176 5.51 7.83 -7.59
CA GLN A 176 4.09 8.10 -7.34
C GLN A 176 3.24 6.85 -7.57
N GLN A 177 3.44 6.15 -8.70
CA GLN A 177 2.74 4.88 -8.98
C GLN A 177 3.01 3.83 -7.91
N ALA A 178 4.25 3.71 -7.42
CA ALA A 178 4.59 2.80 -6.35
C ALA A 178 3.88 3.17 -5.03
N GLN A 179 3.80 4.46 -4.69
CA GLN A 179 3.08 4.93 -3.52
C GLN A 179 1.57 4.66 -3.63
N GLU A 180 0.96 4.98 -4.77
CA GLU A 180 -0.46 4.70 -5.03
C GLU A 180 -0.77 3.20 -4.95
N ALA A 181 0.15 2.34 -5.41
CA ALA A 181 0.03 0.89 -5.30
C ALA A 181 0.10 0.41 -3.84
N VAL A 182 0.99 0.98 -3.03
CA VAL A 182 1.07 0.70 -1.58
C VAL A 182 -0.22 1.15 -0.88
N GLU A 183 -0.67 2.38 -1.11
CA GLU A 183 -1.91 2.91 -0.55
C GLU A 183 -3.14 2.10 -1.01
N GLY A 184 -3.13 1.60 -2.25
CA GLY A 184 -4.16 0.70 -2.77
C GLY A 184 -4.17 -0.66 -2.07
N ARG A 185 -2.99 -1.23 -1.81
CA ARG A 185 -2.84 -2.48 -1.05
C ARG A 185 -3.31 -2.31 0.39
N ASP A 186 -2.89 -1.25 1.06
CA ASP A 186 -3.22 -1.00 2.45
C ASP A 186 -4.74 -0.79 2.63
N ARG A 187 -5.38 -0.03 1.72
CA ARG A 187 -6.86 0.08 1.67
C ARG A 187 -7.55 -1.27 1.43
N THR A 188 -6.95 -2.14 0.62
CA THR A 188 -7.50 -3.48 0.38
C THR A 188 -7.38 -4.35 1.64
N GLU A 189 -6.25 -4.27 2.34
CA GLU A 189 -6.02 -4.98 3.60
C GLU A 189 -6.96 -4.49 4.72
N GLU A 190 -7.17 -3.18 4.83
CA GLU A 190 -8.15 -2.61 5.77
C GLU A 190 -9.58 -3.11 5.48
N ARG A 191 -9.99 -3.12 4.20
CA ARG A 191 -11.30 -3.67 3.80
C ARG A 191 -11.42 -5.16 4.11
N ALA A 192 -10.34 -5.93 3.93
CA ALA A 192 -10.31 -7.34 4.29
C ALA A 192 -10.47 -7.53 5.81
N ARG A 193 -9.70 -6.79 6.63
CA ARG A 193 -9.83 -6.82 8.10
C ARG A 193 -11.23 -6.42 8.57
N GLU A 194 -11.83 -5.41 7.94
CA GLU A 194 -13.20 -4.97 8.23
C GLU A 194 -14.24 -6.04 7.84
N ALA A 195 -14.04 -6.71 6.71
CA ALA A 195 -14.88 -7.83 6.29
C ALA A 195 -14.75 -9.02 7.25
N ASP A 196 -13.53 -9.36 7.68
CA ASP A 196 -13.27 -10.41 8.66
C ASP A 196 -13.91 -10.10 10.02
N ARG A 197 -13.82 -8.85 10.48
CA ARG A 197 -14.50 -8.41 11.71
C ARG A 197 -16.01 -8.57 11.61
N ARG A 198 -16.63 -8.08 10.52
CA ARG A 198 -18.07 -8.23 10.29
C ARG A 198 -18.49 -9.69 10.19
N ALA A 199 -17.68 -10.54 9.57
CA ALA A 199 -17.94 -11.98 9.50
C ALA A 199 -17.88 -12.63 10.90
N ALA A 200 -16.90 -12.26 11.72
CA ALA A 200 -16.78 -12.76 13.10
C ALA A 200 -17.95 -12.27 13.99
N GLU A 201 -18.37 -11.02 13.86
CA GLU A 201 -19.55 -10.47 14.56
C GLU A 201 -20.85 -11.17 14.13
N ALA A 202 -21.01 -11.43 12.82
CA ALA A 202 -22.14 -12.19 12.30
C ALA A 202 -22.15 -13.63 12.82
N ASP A 203 -21.00 -14.31 12.87
CA ASP A 203 -20.88 -15.67 13.41
C ASP A 203 -21.20 -15.71 14.91
N GLN A 204 -20.72 -14.73 15.69
CA GLN A 204 -21.09 -14.59 17.10
C GLN A 204 -22.59 -14.37 17.29
N THR A 205 -23.19 -13.50 16.48
CA THR A 205 -24.64 -13.22 16.51
C THR A 205 -25.43 -14.47 16.16
N ALA A 206 -25.00 -15.23 15.14
CA ALA A 206 -25.61 -16.49 14.74
C ALA A 206 -25.54 -17.52 15.87
N ARG A 207 -24.36 -17.72 16.49
CA ARG A 207 -24.19 -18.63 17.64
C ARG A 207 -25.06 -18.21 18.83
N ALA A 208 -25.14 -16.93 19.14
CA ALA A 208 -25.98 -16.41 20.21
C ALA A 208 -27.48 -16.62 19.92
N ALA A 209 -27.90 -16.43 18.67
CA ALA A 209 -29.26 -16.70 18.23
C ALA A 209 -29.60 -18.20 18.31
N THR A 210 -28.69 -19.08 17.88
CA THR A 210 -28.85 -20.54 18.01
C THR A 210 -28.96 -20.95 19.48
N ALA A 211 -28.06 -20.49 20.35
CA ALA A 211 -28.13 -20.78 21.79
C ALA A 211 -29.38 -20.18 22.46
N GLY A 212 -29.87 -19.03 21.97
CA GLY A 212 -31.15 -18.45 22.38
C GLY A 212 -32.33 -19.33 21.96
N ALA A 213 -32.33 -19.83 20.73
CA ALA A 213 -33.37 -20.73 20.21
C ALA A 213 -33.39 -22.08 20.95
N GLU A 214 -32.23 -22.67 21.24
CA GLU A 214 -32.12 -23.90 22.03
C GLU A 214 -32.65 -23.71 23.45
N ARG A 215 -32.31 -22.60 24.12
CA ARG A 215 -32.86 -22.27 25.44
C ARG A 215 -34.38 -22.08 25.39
N ALA A 216 -34.89 -21.34 24.42
CA ALA A 216 -36.32 -21.15 24.25
C ALA A 216 -37.07 -22.47 23.95
N ALA A 217 -36.45 -23.39 23.19
CA ALA A 217 -36.98 -24.72 22.95
C ALA A 217 -37.03 -25.54 24.25
N ALA A 218 -35.94 -25.58 25.02
CA ALA A 218 -35.88 -26.27 26.30
C ALA A 218 -36.88 -25.69 27.32
N GLU A 219 -37.05 -24.36 27.37
CA GLU A 219 -38.06 -23.70 28.20
C GLU A 219 -39.48 -24.07 27.79
N ARG A 220 -39.76 -24.15 26.48
CA ARG A 220 -41.05 -24.62 25.96
C ARG A 220 -41.32 -26.07 26.31
N GLU A 221 -40.35 -26.97 26.13
CA GLU A 221 -40.47 -28.38 26.52
C GLU A 221 -40.70 -28.52 28.02
N ALA A 222 -39.96 -27.79 28.86
CA ALA A 222 -40.16 -27.78 30.30
C ALA A 222 -41.53 -27.21 30.70
N ALA A 223 -42.02 -26.18 30.01
CA ALA A 223 -43.37 -25.64 30.23
C ALA A 223 -44.46 -26.63 29.81
N GLN A 224 -44.27 -27.35 28.70
CA GLN A 224 -45.17 -28.42 28.26
C GLN A 224 -45.19 -29.58 29.25
N ALA A 225 -44.03 -30.03 29.73
CA ALA A 225 -43.91 -31.06 30.76
C ALA A 225 -44.65 -30.66 32.05
N ARG A 226 -44.42 -29.44 32.55
CA ARG A 226 -45.17 -28.91 33.70
C ARG A 226 -46.68 -28.85 33.43
N SER A 227 -47.10 -28.43 32.24
CA SER A 227 -48.52 -28.38 31.91
C SER A 227 -49.17 -29.77 31.89
N GLU A 228 -48.42 -30.79 31.46
CA GLU A 228 -48.85 -32.18 31.46
C GLU A 228 -48.92 -32.72 32.89
N GLU A 229 -47.92 -32.44 33.73
CA GLU A 229 -47.95 -32.75 35.17
C GLU A 229 -49.18 -32.13 35.86
N TRP A 230 -49.43 -30.83 35.64
CA TRP A 230 -50.62 -30.17 36.18
C TRP A 230 -51.91 -30.77 35.66
N ARG A 231 -51.96 -31.21 34.40
CA ARG A 231 -53.13 -31.89 33.82
C ARG A 231 -53.38 -33.23 34.51
N VAL A 232 -52.35 -34.06 34.64
CA VAL A 232 -52.41 -35.35 35.34
C VAL A 232 -52.79 -35.17 36.81
N GLU A 233 -52.20 -34.18 37.50
CA GLU A 233 -52.55 -33.86 38.89
C GLU A 233 -54.00 -33.40 39.02
N THR A 234 -54.48 -32.55 38.11
CA THR A 234 -55.88 -32.08 38.09
C THR A 234 -56.84 -33.24 37.83
N GLU A 235 -56.51 -34.13 36.90
CA GLU A 235 -57.29 -35.36 36.63
C GLU A 235 -57.30 -36.28 37.85
N GLY A 236 -56.15 -36.49 38.50
CA GLY A 236 -56.03 -37.26 39.74
C GLY A 236 -56.77 -36.63 40.93
N LEU A 237 -56.78 -35.30 41.04
CA LEU A 237 -57.57 -34.57 42.04
C LEU A 237 -59.08 -34.67 41.74
N ARG A 238 -59.49 -34.59 40.47
CA ARG A 238 -60.89 -34.81 40.07
C ARG A 238 -61.36 -36.23 40.36
N ALA A 239 -60.52 -37.23 40.09
CA ALA A 239 -60.80 -38.63 40.44
C ALA A 239 -60.95 -38.79 41.96
N ARG A 240 -60.00 -38.29 42.75
CA ARG A 240 -60.07 -38.28 44.23
C ARG A 240 -61.30 -37.56 44.76
N LEU A 241 -61.69 -36.43 44.15
CA LEU A 241 -62.91 -35.71 44.53
C LEU A 241 -64.17 -36.49 44.16
N SER A 242 -64.18 -37.20 43.03
CA SER A 242 -65.28 -38.10 42.64
C SER A 242 -65.41 -39.24 43.64
N GLU A 243 -64.31 -39.90 43.98
CA GLU A 243 -64.25 -40.97 44.97
C GLU A 243 -64.70 -40.49 46.36
N ALA A 244 -64.21 -39.32 46.80
CA ALA A 244 -64.65 -38.72 48.08
C ALA A 244 -66.14 -38.34 48.06
N ARG A 245 -66.70 -37.92 46.92
CA ARG A 245 -68.15 -37.66 46.77
C ARG A 245 -68.96 -38.95 46.80
N GLU A 246 -68.46 -40.02 46.17
CA GLU A 246 -69.09 -41.33 46.24
C GLU A 246 -69.03 -41.91 47.65
N GLU A 247 -67.91 -41.74 48.36
CA GLU A 247 -67.75 -42.15 49.75
C GLU A 247 -68.61 -41.31 50.70
N ALA A 248 -68.68 -39.99 50.52
CA ALA A 248 -69.62 -39.13 51.23
C ALA A 248 -71.08 -39.47 50.91
N GLY A 249 -71.38 -39.84 49.66
CA GLY A 249 -72.68 -40.35 49.24
C GLY A 249 -73.05 -41.65 49.93
N ARG A 250 -72.10 -42.60 50.02
CA ARG A 250 -72.24 -43.86 50.78
C ARG A 250 -72.46 -43.59 52.27
N ALA A 251 -71.63 -42.75 52.90
CA ALA A 251 -71.76 -42.38 54.30
C ALA A 251 -73.09 -41.64 54.57
N SER A 252 -73.55 -40.78 53.67
CA SER A 252 -74.85 -40.13 53.79
C SER A 252 -76.01 -41.12 53.64
N ALA A 253 -75.90 -42.10 52.74
CA ALA A 253 -76.89 -43.16 52.60
C ALA A 253 -76.94 -44.05 53.85
N GLU A 254 -75.79 -44.37 54.44
CA GLU A 254 -75.69 -45.10 55.72
C GLU A 254 -76.30 -44.28 56.88
N LEU A 255 -76.06 -42.97 56.94
CA LEU A 255 -76.68 -42.09 57.93
C LEU A 255 -78.20 -42.01 57.77
N VAL A 256 -78.71 -41.95 56.53
CA VAL A 256 -80.16 -41.99 56.26
C VAL A 256 -80.74 -43.34 56.65
N ALA A 257 -80.10 -44.45 56.26
CA ALA A 257 -80.51 -45.79 56.65
C ALA A 257 -80.51 -45.97 58.18
N GLY A 258 -79.49 -45.46 58.88
CA GLY A 258 -79.42 -45.48 60.34
C GLY A 258 -80.48 -44.59 61.00
N ARG A 259 -80.85 -43.47 60.39
CA ARG A 259 -81.96 -42.61 60.85
C ARG A 259 -83.31 -43.29 60.65
N ASP A 260 -83.53 -43.93 59.51
CA ASP A 260 -84.76 -44.67 59.21
C ASP A 260 -84.91 -45.90 60.12
N GLU A 261 -83.81 -46.62 60.39
CA GLU A 261 -83.78 -47.69 61.39
C GLU A 261 -84.06 -47.16 62.81
N GLY A 262 -83.50 -46.00 63.16
CA GLY A 262 -83.78 -45.32 64.43
C GLY A 262 -85.23 -44.87 64.58
N LEU A 263 -85.87 -44.41 63.49
CA LEU A 263 -87.29 -44.11 63.46
C LEU A 263 -88.15 -45.36 63.62
N ARG A 264 -87.81 -46.46 62.91
CA ARG A 264 -88.48 -47.76 63.08
C ARG A 264 -88.42 -48.27 64.51
N LEU A 265 -87.24 -48.26 65.13
CA LEU A 265 -87.06 -48.67 66.52
C LEU A 265 -87.81 -47.74 67.49
N GLY A 266 -87.91 -46.44 67.16
CA GLY A 266 -88.72 -45.48 67.91
C GLY A 266 -90.23 -45.76 67.82
N GLU A 267 -90.73 -46.12 66.64
CA GLU A 267 -92.13 -46.52 66.43
C GLU A 267 -92.46 -47.84 67.12
N GLU A 268 -91.56 -48.83 67.06
CA GLU A 268 -91.69 -50.11 67.77
C GLU A 268 -91.68 -49.92 69.29
N ALA A 269 -90.83 -49.04 69.83
CA ALA A 269 -90.81 -48.69 71.24
C ALA A 269 -92.08 -47.94 71.68
N ALA A 270 -92.61 -47.04 70.84
CA ALA A 270 -93.86 -46.35 71.11
C ALA A 270 -95.07 -47.30 71.09
N ALA A 271 -95.10 -48.27 70.18
CA ALA A 271 -96.11 -49.31 70.13
C ALA A 271 -96.05 -50.24 71.36
N ALA A 272 -94.85 -50.62 71.80
CA ALA A 272 -94.64 -51.40 73.01
C ALA A 272 -95.08 -50.64 74.28
N ALA A 273 -94.83 -49.33 74.36
CA ALA A 273 -95.28 -48.49 75.47
C ALA A 273 -96.82 -48.34 75.49
N ALA A 274 -97.46 -48.20 74.33
CA ALA A 274 -98.92 -48.13 74.23
C ALA A 274 -99.60 -49.44 74.63
N GLU A 275 -99.00 -50.59 74.28
CA GLU A 275 -99.49 -51.91 74.70
C GLU A 275 -99.33 -52.12 76.21
N GLN A 276 -98.21 -51.66 76.79
CA GLN A 276 -97.96 -51.73 78.22
C GLN A 276 -98.95 -50.87 79.03
N ASP A 277 -99.31 -49.69 78.54
CA ASP A 277 -100.33 -48.80 79.14
C ASP A 277 -101.75 -49.42 79.05
N ARG A 278 -102.05 -50.08 77.93
CA ARG A 278 -103.30 -50.83 77.74
C ARG A 278 -103.44 -51.97 78.75
N LEU A 279 -102.38 -52.76 78.92
CA LEU A 279 -102.34 -53.87 79.88
C LEU A 279 -102.43 -53.38 81.34
N GLN A 280 -101.83 -52.24 81.67
CA GLN A 280 -101.97 -51.62 83.00
C GLN A 280 -103.39 -51.13 83.26
N THR A 281 -104.05 -50.56 82.25
CA THR A 281 -105.44 -50.12 82.34
C THR A 281 -106.38 -51.31 82.54
N GLU A 282 -106.17 -52.41 81.81
CA GLU A 282 -106.95 -53.66 81.96
C GLU A 282 -106.76 -54.30 83.34
N LEU A 283 -105.53 -54.31 83.86
CA LEU A 283 -105.25 -54.75 85.24
C LEU A 283 -105.99 -53.88 86.28
N GLY A 284 -106.01 -52.57 86.09
CA GLY A 284 -106.77 -51.64 86.93
C GLY A 284 -108.28 -51.92 86.93
N VAL A 285 -108.86 -52.27 85.78
CA VAL A 285 -110.28 -52.64 85.64
C VAL A 285 -110.58 -53.96 86.34
N VAL A 286 -109.71 -54.96 86.21
CA VAL A 286 -109.88 -56.28 86.88
C VAL A 286 -109.75 -56.16 88.39
N GLU A 287 -108.83 -55.34 88.90
CA GLU A 287 -108.66 -55.11 90.33
C GLU A 287 -109.79 -54.26 90.95
N ALA A 288 -110.39 -53.35 90.18
CA ALA A 288 -111.60 -52.63 90.59
C ALA A 288 -112.81 -53.58 90.69
N ALA A 289 -113.02 -54.43 89.67
CA ALA A 289 -114.09 -55.43 89.67
C ALA A 289 -113.93 -56.46 90.81
N ARG A 290 -112.69 -56.85 91.14
CA ARG A 290 -112.42 -57.75 92.28
C ARG A 290 -112.77 -57.11 93.62
N ARG A 291 -112.47 -55.82 93.81
CA ARG A 291 -112.81 -55.08 95.03
C ARG A 291 -114.32 -54.92 95.21
N GLU A 292 -115.03 -54.65 94.12
CA GLU A 292 -116.49 -54.51 94.09
C GLU A 292 -117.20 -55.84 94.42
N ALA A 293 -116.72 -56.95 93.87
CA ALA A 293 -117.24 -58.29 94.19
C ALA A 293 -117.01 -58.70 95.66
N VAL A 294 -115.88 -58.33 96.24
CA VAL A 294 -115.56 -58.60 97.66
C VAL A 294 -116.45 -57.74 98.59
N GLN A 295 -116.71 -56.48 98.22
CA GLN A 295 -117.61 -55.60 98.97
C GLN A 295 -119.07 -56.09 98.91
N ALA A 296 -119.55 -56.52 97.73
CA ALA A 296 -120.89 -57.09 97.57
C ALA A 296 -121.08 -58.36 98.43
N LEU A 297 -120.05 -59.21 98.52
CA LEU A 297 -120.08 -60.42 99.36
C LEU A 297 -120.09 -60.12 100.86
N ALA A 298 -119.46 -59.01 101.29
CA ALA A 298 -119.47 -58.55 102.68
C ALA A 298 -120.84 -57.98 103.08
N THR A 299 -121.47 -57.19 102.20
CA THR A 299 -122.81 -56.63 102.43
C THR A 299 -123.90 -57.71 102.50
N GLU A 300 -123.80 -58.77 101.70
CA GLU A 300 -124.73 -59.92 101.76
C GLU A 300 -124.60 -60.71 103.07
N ARG A 301 -123.37 -60.88 103.59
CA ARG A 301 -123.14 -61.56 104.88
C ARG A 301 -123.64 -60.74 106.07
N GLU A 302 -123.50 -59.42 106.04
CA GLU A 302 -124.06 -58.53 107.05
C GLU A 302 -125.59 -58.50 107.03
N ALA A 303 -126.21 -58.56 105.84
CA ALA A 303 -127.66 -58.68 105.70
C ALA A 303 -128.19 -60.01 106.25
N GLY A 304 -127.50 -61.12 105.99
CA GLY A 304 -127.84 -62.44 106.56
C GLY A 304 -127.79 -62.46 108.09
N HIS A 305 -126.74 -61.89 108.70
CA HIS A 305 -126.62 -61.83 110.16
C HIS A 305 -127.68 -60.94 110.83
N ARG A 306 -128.12 -59.84 110.20
CA ARG A 306 -129.24 -59.04 110.74
C ARG A 306 -130.56 -59.81 110.76
N VAL A 307 -130.85 -60.55 109.70
CA VAL A 307 -132.09 -61.34 109.61
C VAL A 307 -132.11 -62.48 110.63
N GLU A 308 -130.97 -63.13 110.88
CA GLU A 308 -130.86 -64.16 111.93
C GLU A 308 -131.05 -63.60 113.34
N GLN A 309 -130.50 -62.42 113.64
CA GLN A 309 -130.67 -61.74 114.92
C GLN A 309 -132.12 -61.31 115.15
N GLU A 310 -132.81 -60.81 114.12
CA GLU A 310 -134.21 -60.43 114.20
C GLU A 310 -135.13 -61.64 114.40
N LEU A 311 -134.81 -62.79 113.80
CA LEU A 311 -135.55 -64.03 113.97
C LEU A 311 -135.38 -64.63 115.38
N ALA A 312 -134.18 -64.53 115.96
CA ALA A 312 -133.90 -64.94 117.34
C ALA A 312 -134.66 -64.05 118.35
N ALA A 313 -134.63 -62.72 118.16
CA ALA A 313 -135.35 -61.77 118.99
C ALA A 313 -136.89 -61.89 118.86
N ALA A 314 -137.41 -62.33 117.71
CA ALA A 314 -138.83 -62.61 117.53
C ALA A 314 -139.28 -63.88 118.27
N ARG A 315 -138.43 -64.91 118.31
CA ARG A 315 -138.70 -66.17 119.03
C ARG A 315 -138.68 -65.99 120.55
N GLU A 316 -137.70 -65.26 121.09
CA GLU A 316 -137.67 -64.95 122.52
C GLU A 316 -138.87 -64.12 122.98
N ARG A 317 -139.37 -63.20 122.14
CA ARG A 317 -140.58 -62.43 122.42
C ARG A 317 -141.84 -63.29 122.44
N ALA A 318 -141.96 -64.23 121.51
CA ALA A 318 -143.09 -65.17 121.47
C ALA A 318 -143.09 -66.12 122.69
N ASP A 319 -141.92 -66.60 123.10
CA ASP A 319 -141.77 -67.49 124.26
C ASP A 319 -142.03 -66.76 125.59
N ALA A 320 -141.61 -65.50 125.71
CA ALA A 320 -141.90 -64.67 126.87
C ALA A 320 -143.41 -64.33 126.99
N GLU A 321 -144.09 -64.12 125.86
CA GLU A 321 -145.53 -63.82 125.83
C GLU A 321 -146.38 -65.06 126.15
N SER A 322 -145.95 -66.25 125.69
CA SER A 322 -146.56 -67.54 126.05
C SER A 322 -146.44 -67.83 127.56
N ALA A 323 -145.28 -67.55 128.16
CA ALA A 323 -145.05 -67.72 129.59
C ALA A 323 -145.88 -66.75 130.46
N LEU A 324 -146.16 -65.54 129.96
CA LEU A 324 -147.04 -64.56 130.63
C LEU A 324 -148.51 -64.98 130.59
N ARG A 325 -148.99 -65.52 129.46
CA ARG A 325 -150.37 -66.03 129.35
C ARG A 325 -150.60 -67.26 130.24
N ALA A 326 -149.65 -68.18 130.29
CA ALA A 326 -149.73 -69.35 131.18
C ALA A 326 -149.75 -68.97 132.68
N ARG A 327 -149.08 -67.87 133.08
CA ARG A 327 -149.14 -67.35 134.45
C ARG A 327 -150.45 -66.65 134.76
N ALA A 328 -151.01 -65.90 133.81
CA ALA A 328 -152.30 -65.21 133.98
C ALA A 328 -153.47 -66.20 134.11
N ASP A 329 -153.48 -67.28 133.32
CA ASP A 329 -154.52 -68.31 133.39
C ASP A 329 -154.45 -69.11 134.70
N ALA A 330 -153.25 -69.39 135.21
CA ALA A 330 -153.06 -70.07 136.49
C ALA A 330 -153.47 -69.22 137.71
N GLU A 331 -153.38 -67.88 137.63
CA GLU A 331 -153.82 -66.95 138.67
C GLU A 331 -155.35 -66.82 138.71
N LEU A 332 -156.01 -66.78 137.54
CA LEU A 332 -157.47 -66.63 137.48
C LEU A 332 -158.22 -67.91 137.89
N GLU A 333 -157.65 -69.08 137.59
CA GLU A 333 -158.16 -70.37 138.07
C GLU A 333 -158.12 -70.46 139.62
N ARG A 334 -157.14 -69.81 140.27
CA ARG A 334 -157.08 -69.69 141.74
C ARG A 334 -158.13 -68.73 142.29
N ALA A 335 -158.36 -67.61 141.62
CA ALA A 335 -159.40 -66.64 142.02
C ALA A 335 -160.81 -67.25 141.97
N ARG A 336 -161.09 -68.09 140.97
CA ARG A 336 -162.39 -68.79 140.87
C ARG A 336 -162.63 -69.82 141.98
N ARG A 337 -161.59 -70.49 142.47
CA ARG A 337 -161.71 -71.47 143.56
C ARG A 337 -161.92 -70.81 144.92
N HIS A 338 -161.33 -69.63 145.17
CA HIS A 338 -161.53 -68.91 146.42
C HIS A 338 -162.93 -68.29 146.54
N GLY A 339 -163.50 -67.80 145.44
CA GLY A 339 -164.87 -67.24 145.46
C GLY A 339 -165.97 -68.30 145.67
N THR A 340 -165.78 -69.54 145.21
CA THR A 340 -166.79 -70.60 145.41
C THR A 340 -166.77 -71.18 146.83
N ASP A 341 -165.67 -71.07 147.56
CA ASP A 341 -165.57 -71.55 148.94
C ASP A 341 -166.14 -70.53 149.95
N GLU A 342 -166.06 -69.22 149.68
CA GLU A 342 -166.76 -68.20 150.50
C GLU A 342 -168.28 -68.23 150.32
N LEU A 343 -168.77 -68.49 149.10
CA LEU A 343 -170.18 -68.76 148.81
C LEU A 343 -170.70 -69.98 149.60
N ARG A 344 -169.84 -70.96 149.88
CA ARG A 344 -170.21 -72.14 150.66
C ARG A 344 -170.14 -71.89 152.16
N ALA A 345 -169.19 -71.07 152.65
CA ALA A 345 -169.09 -70.71 154.07
C ALA A 345 -170.25 -69.83 154.57
N MET A 346 -170.68 -68.83 153.79
CA MET A 346 -171.79 -67.96 154.20
C MET A 346 -173.15 -68.67 154.20
N ILE A 347 -173.41 -69.55 153.22
CA ILE A 347 -174.65 -70.34 153.19
C ILE A 347 -174.71 -71.33 154.37
N THR A 348 -173.56 -71.84 154.83
CA THR A 348 -173.49 -72.74 156.00
C THR A 348 -173.61 -71.98 157.34
N SER A 349 -173.25 -70.69 157.38
CA SER A 349 -173.40 -69.85 158.58
C SER A 349 -174.84 -69.37 158.79
N ALA A 350 -175.57 -69.01 157.74
CA ALA A 350 -176.94 -68.49 157.90
C ALA A 350 -178.00 -69.60 158.07
N LEU A 351 -177.72 -70.82 157.60
CA LEU A 351 -178.53 -72.01 157.88
C LEU A 351 -178.40 -72.51 159.35
N ARG A 352 -177.53 -71.91 160.18
CA ARG A 352 -177.30 -72.32 161.58
C ARG A 352 -178.13 -71.56 162.62
N ASP A 353 -178.82 -70.46 162.25
CA ASP A 353 -179.66 -69.69 163.20
C ASP A 353 -181.17 -69.69 162.87
N ALA A 354 -181.63 -70.74 162.18
CA ALA A 354 -182.93 -71.30 162.54
C ALA A 354 -182.75 -72.16 163.81
N ALA A 355 -183.60 -71.90 164.82
CA ALA A 355 -184.15 -72.83 165.83
C ALA A 355 -183.87 -72.47 167.33
N PRO A 356 -184.75 -72.88 168.27
CA PRO A 356 -185.84 -72.01 168.73
C PRO A 356 -186.06 -71.99 170.26
N SER A 357 -186.77 -70.97 170.75
CA SER A 357 -187.74 -71.04 171.86
C SER A 357 -188.68 -69.85 171.78
#